data_AF-A0A3B8VSZ5-F1
#
_entry.id   AF-A0A3B8VSZ5-F1
#
_cell.length_a   1.000
_cell.length_b   1.000
_cell.length_c   1.000
_cell.angle_alpha   90.00
_cell.angle_beta   90.00
_cell.angle_gamma   90.00
#
_symmetry.space_group_name_H-M   'P 1'
#
loop_
_entity.id
_entity.type
_entity.pdbx_description
1 polymer ?
#
loop_
_entity_poly.entity_id
_entity_poly.type
_entity_poly.pdbx_seq_one_letter_code
_entity_poly.pdbx_strand_id
1 'polypeptide(L)'
;MRSRNKPLREVYVWELPVRLFHWINALCILILCITGFMIGDPPAFQSAGQAYDQYWFGHIRFIHFATAFIFTFNFIFRLYWGFVGNVFSRWYNYVPIHKSQWVQMYNVMRVDVLQIKNRPVATIGHNSMASTIYFLLFLAFVAQVFTGFAL
;
A
#
# COMPACT_ATOMS: atom_id res chain seq x y z
N MET A 1 6.90 11.24 -43.65
CA MET A 1 7.00 9.95 -42.92
C MET A 1 5.64 9.66 -42.29
N ARG A 2 4.95 8.58 -42.71
CA ARG A 2 3.66 8.17 -42.12
C ARG A 2 3.93 7.58 -40.73
N SER A 3 3.51 8.27 -39.67
CA SER A 3 3.39 7.66 -38.34
C SER A 3 2.42 6.50 -38.45
N ARG A 4 2.94 5.28 -38.45
CA ARG A 4 2.13 4.06 -38.47
C ARG A 4 1.58 3.88 -37.07
N ASN A 5 0.44 4.53 -36.77
CA ASN A 5 -0.27 4.37 -35.50
C ASN A 5 -0.62 2.88 -35.34
N LYS A 6 0.16 2.16 -34.53
CA LYS A 6 -0.19 0.79 -34.14
C LYS A 6 -1.52 0.87 -33.38
N PRO A 7 -2.49 -0.02 -33.65
CA PRO A 7 -3.72 -0.04 -32.87
C PRO A 7 -3.38 -0.26 -31.39
N LEU A 8 -3.82 0.66 -30.54
CA LEU A 8 -3.66 0.53 -29.09
C LEU A 8 -4.56 -0.60 -28.62
N ARG A 9 -3.99 -1.55 -27.87
CA ARG A 9 -4.74 -2.64 -27.24
C ARG A 9 -4.93 -2.30 -25.77
N GLU A 10 -6.17 -2.17 -25.33
CA GLU A 10 -6.49 -2.07 -23.92
C GLU A 10 -6.22 -3.41 -23.23
N VAL A 11 -5.53 -3.36 -22.09
CA VAL A 11 -5.21 -4.53 -21.28
C VAL A 11 -5.81 -4.30 -19.90
N TYR A 12 -6.60 -5.25 -19.43
CA TYR A 12 -7.21 -5.17 -18.09
C TYR A 12 -6.18 -5.54 -17.03
N VAL A 13 -5.42 -4.54 -16.59
CA VAL A 13 -4.34 -4.72 -15.61
C VAL A 13 -4.89 -4.74 -14.18
N TRP A 14 -5.73 -3.76 -13.81
CA TRP A 14 -6.25 -3.61 -12.45
C TRP A 14 -7.68 -4.12 -12.31
N GLU A 15 -7.77 -5.33 -11.77
CA GLU A 15 -9.02 -6.02 -11.48
C GLU A 15 -9.85 -5.28 -10.43
N LEU A 16 -11.18 -5.40 -10.49
CA LEU A 16 -12.07 -4.81 -9.50
C LEU A 16 -11.68 -5.16 -8.04
N PRO A 17 -11.32 -6.42 -7.71
CA PRO A 17 -10.93 -6.76 -6.34
C PRO A 17 -9.64 -6.08 -5.88
N VAL A 18 -8.71 -5.84 -6.81
CA VAL A 18 -7.46 -5.08 -6.55
C VAL A 18 -7.77 -3.61 -6.23
N ARG A 19 -8.77 -3.01 -6.90
CA ARG A 19 -9.21 -1.63 -6.64
C ARG A 19 -9.92 -1.51 -5.30
N LEU A 20 -10.80 -2.46 -4.98
CA LEU A 20 -11.47 -2.51 -3.69
C LEU A 20 -10.45 -2.62 -2.55
N PHE A 21 -9.49 -3.54 -2.68
CA PHE A 21 -8.38 -3.65 -1.74
C PHE A 21 -7.66 -2.31 -1.57
N HIS A 22 -7.31 -1.63 -2.66
CA HIS A 22 -6.55 -0.39 -2.62
C HIS A 22 -7.26 0.70 -1.82
N TRP A 23 -8.55 0.94 -2.09
CA TRP A 23 -9.30 2.00 -1.43
C TRP A 23 -9.61 1.68 0.03
N ILE A 24 -9.95 0.42 0.34
CA ILE A 24 -10.14 -0.03 1.73
C ILE A 24 -8.83 0.13 2.50
N ASN A 25 -7.70 -0.29 1.91
CA ASN A 25 -6.39 -0.21 2.52
C ASN A 25 -5.96 1.25 2.76
N ALA A 26 -6.18 2.14 1.79
CA ALA A 26 -5.88 3.56 1.91
C ALA A 26 -6.66 4.21 3.06
N LEU A 27 -7.95 3.91 3.18
CA LEU A 27 -8.78 4.41 4.27
C LEU A 27 -8.33 3.86 5.63
N CYS A 28 -8.03 2.55 5.71
CA CYS A 28 -7.55 1.93 6.93
C CYS A 28 -6.24 2.55 7.40
N ILE A 29 -5.26 2.73 6.51
CA ILE A 29 -3.97 3.33 6.83
C ILE A 29 -4.15 4.75 7.34
N LEU A 30 -4.99 5.56 6.70
CA LEU A 30 -5.26 6.93 7.15
C LEU A 30 -5.79 6.95 8.59
N ILE A 31 -6.80 6.13 8.88
CA ILE A 31 -7.42 6.06 10.22
C ILE A 31 -6.40 5.51 11.24
N LEU A 32 -5.66 4.46 10.91
CA LEU A 32 -4.67 3.84 11.79
C LEU A 32 -3.50 4.79 12.09
N CYS A 33 -3.04 5.57 11.12
CA CYS A 33 -2.03 6.60 11.34
C CYS A 33 -2.56 7.66 12.32
N ILE A 34 -3.72 8.27 12.02
CA ILE A 34 -4.29 9.33 12.87
C ILE A 34 -4.50 8.83 14.30
N THR A 35 -5.20 7.72 14.47
CA THR A 35 -5.50 7.15 15.79
C THR A 35 -4.25 6.63 16.49
N GLY A 36 -3.30 6.03 15.77
CA GLY A 36 -2.03 5.57 16.32
C GLY A 36 -1.17 6.70 16.86
N PHE A 37 -1.08 7.83 16.14
CA PHE A 37 -0.41 9.04 16.63
C PHE A 37 -1.10 9.57 17.89
N MET A 38 -2.43 9.64 17.92
CA MET A 38 -3.17 10.09 19.12
C MET A 38 -3.06 9.10 20.31
N ILE A 39 -2.71 7.84 20.08
CA ILE A 39 -2.45 6.88 21.16
C ILE A 39 -1.02 7.04 21.68
N GLY A 40 -0.04 7.23 20.80
CA GLY A 40 1.37 7.39 21.16
C GLY A 40 1.68 8.75 21.80
N ASP A 41 1.04 9.82 21.34
CA ASP A 41 1.11 11.17 21.89
C ASP A 41 -0.31 11.70 22.11
N PRO A 42 -0.95 11.34 23.25
CA PRO A 42 -2.31 11.75 23.53
C PRO A 42 -2.43 13.27 23.60
N PRO A 43 -3.27 13.90 22.76
CA PRO A 43 -3.53 15.32 22.90
C PRO A 43 -4.08 15.60 24.30
N ALA A 44 -3.56 16.63 24.96
CA ALA A 44 -4.04 17.07 26.25
C ALA A 44 -5.42 17.73 26.12
N PHE A 45 -6.46 16.93 25.88
CA PHE A 45 -7.84 17.35 26.06
C PHE A 45 -8.08 17.51 27.56
N GLN A 46 -7.70 18.68 28.09
CA GLN A 46 -8.05 19.08 29.44
C GLN A 46 -9.55 19.34 29.47
N SER A 47 -10.31 18.36 29.95
CA SER A 47 -11.69 18.58 30.33
C SER A 47 -11.73 18.85 31.83
N ALA A 48 -12.52 19.86 32.22
CA ALA A 48 -12.85 20.13 33.61
C ALA A 48 -13.89 19.16 34.20
N GLY A 49 -14.37 18.18 33.43
CA GLY A 49 -15.38 17.19 33.82
C GLY A 49 -14.79 15.97 34.55
N GLN A 50 -15.67 15.20 35.21
CA GLN A 50 -15.29 14.01 35.98
C GLN A 50 -14.91 12.85 35.04
N ALA A 51 -14.00 11.97 35.47
CA ALA A 51 -13.44 10.92 34.61
C ALA A 51 -14.49 9.91 34.08
N TYR A 52 -15.61 9.69 34.77
CA TYR A 52 -16.66 8.79 34.29
C TYR A 52 -17.49 9.39 33.14
N ASP A 53 -17.50 10.72 32.99
CA ASP A 53 -18.18 11.42 31.90
C ASP A 53 -17.32 11.50 30.62
N GLN A 54 -16.12 10.92 30.65
CA GLN A 54 -15.05 11.13 29.68
C GLN A 54 -14.52 9.80 29.12
N TYR A 55 -14.89 9.44 27.89
CA TYR A 55 -14.44 8.19 27.26
C TYR A 55 -13.77 8.37 25.89
N TRP A 56 -13.31 9.60 25.56
CA TRP A 56 -12.74 9.92 24.25
C TRP A 56 -11.54 9.03 23.88
N PHE A 57 -10.62 8.79 24.82
CA PHE A 57 -9.43 7.98 24.57
C PHE A 57 -9.80 6.51 24.34
N GLY A 58 -10.83 6.02 25.04
CA GLY A 58 -11.41 4.70 24.82
C GLY A 58 -11.99 4.55 23.42
N HIS A 59 -12.69 5.58 22.91
CA HIS A 59 -13.20 5.59 21.53
C HIS A 59 -12.07 5.57 20.49
N ILE A 60 -10.99 6.33 20.68
CA ILE A 60 -9.84 6.32 19.76
C ILE A 60 -9.21 4.93 19.71
N ARG A 61 -8.95 4.31 20.86
CA ARG A 61 -8.40 2.95 20.92
C ARG A 61 -9.33 1.95 20.26
N PHE A 62 -10.63 2.03 20.54
CA PHE A 62 -11.63 1.16 19.90
C PHE A 62 -11.61 1.29 18.37
N ILE A 63 -11.61 2.52 17.84
CA ILE A 63 -11.54 2.78 16.39
C ILE A 63 -10.23 2.23 15.81
N HIS A 64 -9.11 2.42 16.50
CA HIS A 64 -7.81 1.89 16.07
C HIS A 64 -7.86 0.36 15.96
N PHE A 65 -8.29 -0.34 17.00
CA PHE A 65 -8.36 -1.80 16.99
C PHE A 65 -9.37 -2.34 15.98
N ALA A 66 -10.57 -1.76 15.90
CA ALA A 66 -11.58 -2.17 14.92
C ALA A 66 -11.06 -1.99 13.48
N THR A 67 -10.41 -0.87 13.20
CA THR A 67 -9.79 -0.61 11.89
C THR A 67 -8.63 -1.56 11.62
N ALA A 68 -7.84 -1.92 12.63
CA ALA A 68 -6.74 -2.86 12.50
C ALA A 68 -7.22 -4.27 12.11
N PHE A 69 -8.38 -4.71 12.60
CA PHE A 69 -9.01 -5.94 12.13
C PHE A 69 -9.41 -5.87 10.66
N ILE A 70 -10.09 -4.78 10.24
CA ILE A 70 -10.47 -4.58 8.84
C ILE A 70 -9.23 -4.57 7.93
N PHE A 71 -8.18 -3.85 8.34
CA PHE A 71 -6.90 -3.81 7.66
C PHE A 71 -6.29 -5.22 7.52
N THR A 72 -6.26 -5.99 8.60
CA THR A 72 -5.70 -7.34 8.64
C THR A 72 -6.44 -8.27 7.67
N PHE A 73 -7.78 -8.31 7.72
CA PHE A 73 -8.55 -9.17 6.82
C PHE A 73 -8.43 -8.72 5.35
N ASN A 74 -8.44 -7.41 5.09
CA ASN A 74 -8.21 -6.86 3.75
C ASN A 74 -6.80 -7.20 3.23
N PHE A 75 -5.79 -7.20 4.11
CA PHE A 75 -4.44 -7.59 3.76
C PHE A 75 -4.31 -9.09 3.51
N ILE A 76 -4.94 -9.95 4.31
CA ILE A 76 -5.02 -11.41 4.06
C ILE A 76 -5.67 -11.68 2.70
N PHE A 77 -6.77 -10.99 2.40
CA PHE A 77 -7.40 -11.06 1.09
C PHE A 77 -6.42 -10.73 -0.04
N ARG A 78 -5.58 -9.69 0.13
CA ARG A 78 -4.55 -9.34 -0.86
C ARG A 78 -3.43 -10.38 -0.95
N LEU A 79 -3.01 -10.95 0.16
CA LEU A 79 -2.06 -12.08 0.19
C LEU A 79 -2.58 -13.23 -0.66
N TYR A 80 -3.84 -13.60 -0.49
CA TYR A 80 -4.51 -14.61 -1.31
C TYR A 80 -4.61 -14.21 -2.79
N TRP A 81 -5.04 -12.97 -3.08
CA TRP A 81 -5.22 -12.51 -4.46
C TRP A 81 -3.91 -12.47 -5.26
N GLY A 82 -2.77 -12.33 -4.59
CA GLY A 82 -1.47 -12.43 -5.25
C GLY A 82 -1.10 -13.84 -5.74
N PHE A 83 -1.89 -14.87 -5.42
CA PHE A 83 -1.75 -16.21 -5.99
C PHE A 83 -2.80 -16.51 -7.08
N VAL A 84 -4.04 -16.08 -6.86
CA VAL A 84 -5.19 -16.42 -7.73
C VAL A 84 -5.46 -15.38 -8.82
N GLY A 85 -5.07 -14.13 -8.60
CA GLY A 85 -5.34 -13.02 -9.51
C GLY A 85 -4.62 -13.11 -10.86
N ASN A 86 -4.83 -12.09 -11.69
CA ASN A 86 -4.23 -12.02 -13.01
C ASN A 86 -2.69 -12.02 -12.98
N VAL A 87 -2.09 -12.19 -14.16
CA VAL A 87 -0.64 -12.24 -14.34
C VAL A 87 0.06 -11.03 -13.72
N PHE A 88 -0.57 -9.86 -13.64
CA PHE A 88 0.01 -8.64 -13.07
C PHE A 88 -0.04 -8.60 -11.53
N SER A 89 -1.03 -9.25 -10.92
CA SER A 89 -1.23 -9.27 -9.47
C SER A 89 -0.38 -10.32 -8.76
N ARG A 90 0.32 -11.19 -9.50
CA ARG A 90 1.06 -12.32 -8.92
C ARG A 90 2.29 -11.91 -8.11
N TRP A 91 2.54 -12.62 -7.01
CA TRP A 91 3.64 -12.37 -6.07
C TRP A 91 5.03 -12.27 -6.72
N TYR A 92 5.33 -13.11 -7.73
CA TYR A 92 6.64 -13.10 -8.37
C TYR A 92 6.96 -11.79 -9.12
N ASN A 93 5.96 -10.96 -9.45
CA ASN A 93 6.20 -9.65 -10.08
C ASN A 93 6.70 -8.58 -9.11
N TYR A 94 6.51 -8.80 -7.81
CA TYR A 94 6.85 -7.82 -6.78
C TYR A 94 8.29 -7.95 -6.29
N VAL A 95 8.85 -9.17 -6.33
CA VAL A 95 10.20 -9.44 -5.81
C VAL A 95 11.26 -9.17 -6.90
N PRO A 96 12.26 -8.30 -6.65
CA PRO A 96 13.34 -8.02 -7.60
C PRO A 96 14.42 -9.10 -7.58
N ILE A 97 14.13 -10.26 -8.17
CA ILE A 97 15.03 -11.43 -8.19
C ILE A 97 16.08 -11.32 -9.32
N HIS A 98 15.70 -10.79 -10.48
CA HIS A 98 16.54 -10.81 -11.68
C HIS A 98 17.39 -9.55 -11.83
N LYS A 99 18.64 -9.69 -12.31
CA LYS A 99 19.54 -8.56 -12.61
C LYS A 99 18.91 -7.50 -13.53
N SER A 100 18.03 -7.91 -14.46
CA SER A 100 17.30 -7.00 -15.34
C SER A 100 16.36 -6.05 -14.58
N GLN A 101 15.75 -6.50 -13.48
CA GLN A 101 14.88 -5.68 -12.63
C GLN A 101 15.69 -4.59 -11.92
N TRP A 102 16.87 -4.93 -11.41
CA TRP A 102 17.79 -3.95 -10.80
C TRP A 102 18.26 -2.87 -11.78
N VAL A 103 18.62 -3.27 -13.01
CA VAL A 103 18.97 -2.32 -14.07
C VAL A 103 17.77 -1.44 -14.43
N GLN A 104 16.56 -2.01 -14.49
CA GLN A 104 15.34 -1.24 -14.74
C GLN A 104 15.06 -0.25 -13.60
N MET A 105 15.21 -0.64 -12.34
CA MET A 105 15.05 0.25 -11.18
C MET A 105 16.01 1.44 -11.24
N TYR A 106 17.28 1.19 -11.57
CA TYR A 106 18.26 2.26 -11.75
C TYR A 106 17.89 3.21 -12.89
N ASN A 107 17.40 2.68 -14.01
CA ASN A 107 16.92 3.51 -15.11
C ASN A 107 15.68 4.33 -14.73
N VAL A 108 14.73 3.75 -13.99
CA VAL A 108 13.56 4.45 -13.46
C VAL A 108 13.98 5.59 -12.53
N MET A 109 14.93 5.37 -11.62
CA MET A 109 15.48 6.44 -10.77
C MET A 109 16.08 7.58 -11.57
N ARG A 110 16.85 7.27 -12.62
CA ARG A 110 17.50 8.29 -13.44
C ARG A 110 16.52 9.12 -14.27
N VAL A 111 15.42 8.51 -14.73
CA VAL A 111 14.41 9.16 -15.57
C VAL A 111 13.40 9.90 -14.70
N ASP A 112 12.77 9.20 -13.75
CA ASP A 112 11.59 9.71 -13.05
C ASP A 112 11.95 10.57 -11.83
N VAL A 113 13.03 10.24 -11.12
CA VAL A 113 13.46 10.96 -9.89
C VAL A 113 14.51 12.02 -10.22
N LEU A 114 15.58 11.63 -10.91
CA LEU A 114 16.71 12.52 -11.19
C LEU A 114 16.54 13.33 -12.48
N GLN A 115 15.57 12.99 -13.33
CA GLN A 115 15.27 13.66 -14.60
C GLN A 115 16.48 13.81 -15.55
N ILE A 116 17.46 12.90 -15.46
CA ILE A 116 18.71 12.94 -16.25
C ILE A 116 18.48 12.49 -17.70
N LYS A 117 17.46 11.69 -17.96
CA LYS A 117 17.16 11.12 -19.28
C LYS A 117 15.68 11.27 -19.61
N ASN A 118 15.37 11.72 -20.82
CA ASN A 118 14.00 11.97 -21.28
C ASN A 118 13.40 10.82 -22.12
N ARG A 119 13.71 9.57 -21.77
CA ARG A 119 13.16 8.39 -22.45
C ARG A 119 12.26 7.61 -21.49
N PRO A 120 10.96 7.43 -21.81
CA PRO A 120 10.04 6.74 -20.91
C PRO A 120 10.39 5.26 -20.80
N VAL A 121 10.40 4.75 -19.56
CA VAL A 121 10.55 3.32 -19.29
C VAL A 121 9.18 2.66 -19.47
N ALA A 122 8.89 2.17 -20.67
CA ALA A 122 7.61 1.54 -20.98
C ALA A 122 7.50 0.17 -20.27
N THR A 123 6.58 0.05 -19.32
CA THR A 123 6.22 -1.19 -18.63
C THR A 123 4.70 -1.29 -18.52
N ILE A 124 4.15 -2.50 -18.63
CA ILE A 124 2.72 -2.76 -18.45
C ILE A 124 2.52 -3.15 -16.98
N GLY A 125 1.67 -2.41 -16.26
CA GLY A 125 1.46 -2.60 -14.83
C GLY A 125 2.50 -1.86 -13.98
N HIS A 126 3.17 -2.57 -13.07
CA HIS A 126 4.21 -1.97 -12.23
C HIS A 126 5.58 -2.05 -12.91
N ASN A 127 6.33 -0.95 -12.86
CA ASN A 127 7.77 -1.01 -13.14
C ASN A 127 8.49 -1.72 -11.97
N SER A 128 9.72 -2.22 -12.20
CA SER A 128 10.46 -2.96 -11.17
C SER A 128 10.70 -2.16 -9.87
N MET A 129 10.77 -0.82 -9.96
CA MET A 129 10.92 0.03 -8.77
C MET A 129 9.65 0.05 -7.93
N ALA A 130 8.51 0.35 -8.56
CA ALA A 130 7.20 0.35 -7.92
C ALA A 130 6.89 -1.02 -7.31
N SER A 131 7.12 -2.11 -8.06
CA SER A 131 6.99 -3.49 -7.58
C SER A 131 7.77 -3.74 -6.29
N THR A 132 9.02 -3.29 -6.23
CA THR A 132 9.88 -3.47 -5.05
C THR A 132 9.38 -2.65 -3.86
N ILE A 133 8.93 -1.42 -4.08
CA ILE A 133 8.36 -0.58 -3.01
C ILE A 133 7.10 -1.25 -2.43
N TYR A 134 6.21 -1.79 -3.27
CA TYR A 134 5.04 -2.53 -2.80
C TYR A 134 5.42 -3.78 -2.00
N PHE A 135 6.46 -4.50 -2.41
CA PHE A 135 6.97 -5.64 -1.65
C PHE A 135 7.43 -5.22 -0.25
N LEU A 136 8.26 -4.17 -0.15
CA LEU A 136 8.70 -3.63 1.13
C LEU A 136 7.54 -3.15 2.00
N LEU A 137 6.55 -2.50 1.39
CA LEU A 137 5.34 -2.07 2.07
C LEU A 137 4.56 -3.26 2.66
N PHE A 138 4.46 -4.37 1.93
CA PHE A 138 3.82 -5.58 2.43
C PHE A 138 4.59 -6.22 3.59
N LEU A 139 5.93 -6.20 3.58
CA LEU A 139 6.73 -6.59 4.74
C LEU A 139 6.46 -5.70 5.96
N ALA A 140 6.36 -4.39 5.76
CA ALA A 140 6.02 -3.45 6.83
C ALA A 140 4.61 -3.73 7.40
N PHE A 141 3.64 -4.05 6.54
CA PHE A 141 2.29 -4.44 6.99
C PHE A 141 2.30 -5.73 7.80
N VAL A 142 3.07 -6.74 7.37
CA VAL A 142 3.26 -7.97 8.15
C VAL A 142 3.82 -7.63 9.53
N ALA A 143 4.90 -6.85 9.60
CA ALA A 143 5.49 -6.44 10.87
C ALA A 143 4.49 -5.70 11.77
N GLN A 144 3.74 -4.74 11.22
CA GLN A 144 2.74 -3.95 11.95
C GLN A 144 1.58 -4.81 12.46
N VAL A 145 1.12 -5.79 11.68
CA VAL A 145 0.08 -6.72 12.12
C VAL A 145 0.58 -7.57 13.29
N PHE A 146 1.79 -8.13 13.19
CA PHE A 146 2.35 -8.96 14.26
C PHE A 146 2.61 -8.17 15.54
N THR A 147 3.22 -6.99 15.45
CA THR A 147 3.47 -6.15 16.63
C THR A 147 2.16 -5.61 17.21
N GLY A 148 1.19 -5.26 16.37
CA GLY A 148 -0.11 -4.78 16.79
C GLY A 148 -0.93 -5.82 17.56
N PHE A 149 -0.91 -7.09 17.15
CA PHE A 149 -1.58 -8.17 17.89
C PHE A 149 -0.85 -8.61 19.16
N ALA A 150 0.44 -8.28 19.29
CA ALA A 150 1.22 -8.58 20.48
C ALA A 150 0.98 -7.59 21.63
N LEU A 151 0.41 -6.42 21.35
CA LEU A 151 0.10 -5.33 22.29
C LEU A 151 -1.39 -5.37 22.71
#